data_AF-A0A2M7KY97-F1
#
_entry.id   AF-A0A2M7KY97-F1
#
_cell.length_a   1.000
_cell.length_b   1.000
_cell.length_c   1.000
_cell.angle_alpha   90.00
_cell.angle_beta   90.00
_cell.angle_gamma   90.00
#
_symmetry.space_group_name_H-M   'P 1'
#
loop_
_entity.id
_entity.type
_entity.pdbx_description
1 polymer ?
#
loop_
_entity_poly.entity_id
_entity_poly.type
_entity_poly.pdbx_seq_one_letter_code
_entity_poly.pdbx_strand_id
1 'polypeptide(L)'
;VRIQAIVKELHDEKIDIIEWNPDPVLYISKAISPARVSGVFLAEGNKTATVVVPEDQLSLAIGRDGQNARLAAKLTGWRIDIKSLVEAAGDAIARLQSDATLSALAEAEKSHVATIEAILTKKDEGRPVTPEEYTLLTQFVDRVERRTVEQKKAERAAEEERTSAARADIPAAAFETPIFDLELAEHILNILTEAEIRTIGDLMMTMKLNPDSILGLAGIGPKSMQAIANALAKVTFPEPEPVVEPAAQVEVAAIPAEAVAEPVIAAEAGAVEAAPPAEKLVEVEAKPAEAEAAPAVEEAAVEEKPLEEIFILKPEMLQPVAVVEDEEESSDKKKKKKKKKHVEIVYDPDQDQTIALKKHKRGEEGWDEWEA
;
A
#
# COMPACT_ATOMS: atom_id res chain seq x y z
N VAL A 1 23.01 -13.40 -0.01
CA VAL A 1 24.01 -13.37 1.09
C VAL A 1 23.66 -12.34 2.18
N ARG A 2 23.25 -11.10 1.88
CA ARG A 2 22.98 -10.06 2.90
C ARG A 2 21.87 -10.41 3.90
N ILE A 3 20.75 -10.95 3.43
CA ILE A 3 19.58 -11.27 4.27
C ILE A 3 19.90 -12.40 5.27
N GLN A 4 20.65 -13.41 4.83
CA GLN A 4 21.03 -14.54 5.68
C GLN A 4 21.94 -14.13 6.86
N ALA A 5 22.76 -13.10 6.69
CA ALA A 5 23.57 -12.55 7.78
C ALA A 5 22.68 -11.91 8.86
N ILE A 6 21.68 -11.13 8.44
CA ILE A 6 20.71 -10.47 9.35
C ILE A 6 19.87 -11.52 10.09
N VAL A 7 19.40 -12.57 9.40
CA VAL A 7 18.65 -13.67 10.03
C VAL A 7 19.48 -14.36 11.12
N LYS A 8 20.79 -14.55 10.89
CA LYS A 8 21.70 -15.15 11.87
C LYS A 8 21.91 -14.28 13.10
N GLU A 9 21.90 -12.95 12.96
CA GLU A 9 21.96 -12.01 14.08
C GLU A 9 20.64 -11.95 14.87
N LEU A 10 19.51 -12.17 14.21
CA LEU A 10 18.18 -12.23 14.81
C LEU A 10 17.77 -13.63 15.29
N HIS A 11 18.76 -14.49 15.60
CA HIS A 11 18.51 -15.84 16.16
C HIS A 11 17.58 -16.72 15.31
N ASP A 12 17.72 -16.66 13.98
CA ASP A 12 16.92 -17.42 13.02
C ASP A 12 15.42 -17.05 12.99
N GLU A 13 15.08 -15.79 13.32
CA GLU A 13 13.74 -15.26 13.06
C GLU A 13 13.41 -15.28 11.56
N LYS A 14 12.18 -15.67 11.22
CA LYS A 14 11.71 -15.70 9.81
C LYS A 14 11.40 -14.29 9.34
N ILE A 15 12.16 -13.81 8.35
CA ILE A 15 12.01 -12.48 7.77
C ILE A 15 11.50 -12.63 6.34
N ASP A 16 10.35 -12.02 6.07
CA ASP A 16 9.81 -11.89 4.72
C ASP A 16 9.98 -10.44 4.24
N ILE A 17 10.44 -10.27 3.01
CA ILE A 17 10.64 -8.96 2.38
C ILE A 17 9.53 -8.76 1.37
N ILE A 18 8.78 -7.68 1.55
CA ILE A 18 7.71 -7.29 0.63
C ILE A 18 8.05 -5.95 -0.02
N GLU A 19 7.62 -5.78 -1.26
CA GLU A 19 7.73 -4.50 -1.96
C GLU A 19 6.58 -3.58 -1.52
N TRP A 20 6.92 -2.38 -1.07
CA TRP A 20 5.94 -1.36 -0.75
C TRP A 20 5.24 -0.85 -2.02
N ASN A 21 3.95 -0.54 -1.92
CA ASN A 21 3.17 0.04 -3.02
C ASN A 21 2.25 1.15 -2.47
N PRO A 22 2.07 2.28 -3.19
CA PRO A 22 1.13 3.32 -2.78
C PRO A 22 -0.34 2.89 -2.86
N ASP A 23 -0.68 1.93 -3.73
CA ASP A 23 -2.03 1.37 -3.80
C ASP A 23 -2.26 0.39 -2.63
N PRO A 24 -3.20 0.68 -1.71
CA PRO A 24 -3.48 -0.18 -0.56
C PRO A 24 -3.90 -1.59 -0.96
N VAL A 25 -4.59 -1.77 -2.09
CA VAL A 25 -5.03 -3.09 -2.57
C VAL A 25 -3.82 -3.97 -2.87
N LEU A 26 -2.87 -3.44 -3.65
CA LEU A 26 -1.64 -4.13 -4.02
C LEU A 26 -0.71 -4.33 -2.82
N TYR A 27 -0.63 -3.34 -1.93
CA TYR A 27 0.21 -3.44 -0.74
C TYR A 27 -0.27 -4.51 0.24
N ILE A 28 -1.59 -4.58 0.48
CA ILE A 28 -2.20 -5.62 1.34
C ILE A 28 -2.04 -7.00 0.71
N SER A 29 -2.25 -7.12 -0.61
CA SER A 29 -1.99 -8.36 -1.36
C SER A 29 -0.56 -8.87 -1.15
N LYS A 30 0.44 -7.98 -1.27
CA LYS A 30 1.85 -8.32 -1.04
C LYS A 30 2.16 -8.63 0.43
N ALA A 31 1.50 -7.96 1.38
CA ALA A 31 1.70 -8.15 2.81
C ALA A 31 1.22 -9.52 3.33
N ILE A 32 0.33 -10.20 2.61
CA ILE A 32 -0.16 -11.55 2.95
C ILE A 32 0.74 -12.66 2.38
N SER A 33 1.71 -12.30 1.53
CA SER A 33 2.74 -13.22 1.03
C SER A 33 3.42 -13.93 2.22
N PRO A 34 3.54 -15.28 2.21
CA PRO A 34 3.63 -16.18 1.06
C PRO A 34 2.30 -16.73 0.48
N ALA A 35 1.15 -16.42 1.08
CA ALA A 35 -0.12 -16.95 0.61
C ALA A 35 -0.59 -16.24 -0.68
N ARG A 36 -1.17 -17.02 -1.62
CA ARG A 36 -1.77 -16.46 -2.84
C ARG A 36 -3.18 -15.93 -2.53
N VAL A 37 -3.41 -14.68 -2.92
CA VAL A 37 -4.67 -13.96 -2.72
C VAL A 37 -5.47 -13.96 -4.02
N SER A 38 -6.78 -14.23 -3.93
CA SER A 38 -7.69 -14.16 -5.07
C SER A 38 -8.21 -12.74 -5.29
N GLY A 39 -8.52 -12.01 -4.22
CA GLY A 39 -9.01 -10.63 -4.29
C GLY A 39 -8.89 -9.90 -2.94
N VAL A 40 -8.81 -8.57 -3.00
CA VAL A 40 -8.75 -7.70 -1.81
C VAL A 40 -9.78 -6.60 -1.97
N PHE A 41 -10.67 -6.47 -0.99
CA PHE A 41 -11.77 -5.50 -0.98
C PHE A 41 -11.63 -4.55 0.21
N LEU A 42 -11.65 -3.24 -0.06
CA LEU A 42 -11.42 -2.22 0.94
C LEU A 42 -12.73 -1.56 1.37
N ALA A 43 -12.94 -1.51 2.68
CA ALA A 43 -13.99 -0.74 3.32
C ALA A 43 -13.34 0.48 4.00
N GLU A 44 -13.29 1.60 3.26
CA GLU A 44 -12.59 2.82 3.67
C GLU A 44 -13.12 3.43 4.98
N GLY A 45 -14.42 3.30 5.25
CA GLY A 45 -15.04 3.90 6.45
C GLY A 45 -14.41 3.43 7.77
N ASN A 46 -14.07 2.15 7.88
CA ASN A 46 -13.49 1.55 9.10
C ASN A 46 -12.02 1.15 8.96
N LYS A 47 -11.37 1.48 7.82
CA LYS A 47 -10.05 0.95 7.43
C LYS A 47 -9.98 -0.58 7.58
N THR A 48 -11.04 -1.26 7.15
CA THR A 48 -11.09 -2.73 7.12
C THR A 48 -10.86 -3.22 5.70
N ALA A 49 -10.00 -4.22 5.54
CA ALA A 49 -9.71 -4.89 4.29
C ALA A 49 -10.14 -6.36 4.39
N THR A 50 -11.02 -6.79 3.49
CA THR A 50 -11.42 -8.19 3.36
C THR A 50 -10.56 -8.83 2.27
N VAL A 51 -9.77 -9.83 2.65
CA VAL A 51 -8.87 -10.56 1.76
C VAL A 51 -9.46 -11.93 1.50
N VAL A 52 -9.71 -12.23 0.23
CA VAL A 52 -10.27 -13.51 -0.19
C VAL A 52 -9.14 -14.41 -0.67
N VAL A 53 -9.02 -15.58 -0.06
CA VAL A 53 -7.99 -16.57 -0.38
C VAL A 53 -8.60 -17.93 -0.74
N PRO A 54 -7.91 -18.73 -1.57
CA PRO A 54 -8.22 -20.15 -1.73
C PRO A 54 -8.15 -20.88 -0.38
N GLU A 55 -8.95 -21.93 -0.21
CA GLU A 55 -9.01 -22.66 1.06
C GLU A 55 -7.73 -23.38 1.43
N ASP A 56 -7.00 -23.89 0.44
CA ASP A 56 -5.68 -24.50 0.64
C ASP A 56 -4.66 -23.50 1.19
N GLN A 57 -4.86 -22.20 0.91
CA GLN A 57 -4.01 -21.11 1.37
C GLN A 57 -4.56 -20.41 2.62
N LEU A 58 -5.77 -20.72 3.09
CA LEU A 58 -6.40 -20.04 4.23
C LEU A 58 -5.56 -20.16 5.50
N SER A 59 -5.09 -21.37 5.79
CA SER A 59 -4.22 -21.64 6.94
C SER A 59 -2.88 -20.89 6.85
N LEU A 60 -2.30 -20.81 5.65
CA LEU A 60 -1.03 -20.10 5.42
C LEU A 60 -1.22 -18.58 5.55
N ALA A 61 -2.32 -18.05 5.02
CA ALA A 61 -2.65 -16.63 5.05
C ALA A 61 -2.88 -16.14 6.49
N ILE A 62 -3.57 -16.93 7.32
CA ILE A 62 -3.78 -16.60 8.74
C ILE A 62 -2.46 -16.76 9.52
N GLY A 63 -1.73 -17.85 9.28
CA GLY A 63 -0.50 -18.19 9.99
C GLY A 63 -0.77 -18.75 11.40
N ARG A 64 0.30 -19.21 12.09
CA ARG A 64 0.19 -19.76 13.45
C ARG A 64 -0.32 -18.67 14.40
N ASP A 65 -1.42 -18.95 15.11
CA ASP A 65 -2.08 -18.00 16.02
C ASP A 65 -2.48 -16.65 15.38
N GLY A 66 -2.70 -16.65 14.06
CA GLY A 66 -3.00 -15.42 13.32
C GLY A 66 -1.81 -14.48 13.16
N GLN A 67 -0.58 -14.97 13.36
CA GLN A 67 0.63 -14.14 13.32
C GLN A 67 0.79 -13.42 11.98
N ASN A 68 0.56 -14.09 10.86
CA ASN A 68 0.74 -13.50 9.54
C ASN A 68 -0.28 -12.37 9.30
N ALA A 69 -1.56 -12.64 9.56
CA ALA A 69 -2.62 -11.64 9.48
C ALA A 69 -2.35 -10.42 10.39
N ARG A 70 -1.86 -10.65 11.61
CA ARG A 70 -1.52 -9.57 12.57
C ARG A 70 -0.33 -8.73 12.12
N LEU A 71 0.70 -9.36 11.57
CA LEU A 71 1.87 -8.66 11.04
C LEU A 71 1.47 -7.82 9.82
N ALA A 72 0.70 -8.38 8.89
CA ALA A 72 0.17 -7.67 7.73
C ALA A 72 -0.72 -6.48 8.14
N ALA A 73 -1.58 -6.65 9.15
CA ALA A 73 -2.42 -5.57 9.68
C ALA A 73 -1.57 -4.45 10.31
N LYS A 74 -0.52 -4.81 11.06
CA LYS A 74 0.41 -3.83 11.66
C LYS A 74 1.23 -3.10 10.60
N LEU A 75 1.62 -3.79 9.53
CA LEU A 75 2.45 -3.27 8.45
C LEU A 75 1.69 -2.33 7.51
N THR A 76 0.41 -2.62 7.26
CA THR A 76 -0.45 -1.81 6.39
C THR A 76 -1.24 -0.75 7.14
N GLY A 77 -1.48 -0.95 8.45
CA GLY A 77 -2.35 -0.09 9.25
C GLY A 77 -3.85 -0.33 9.00
N TRP A 78 -4.21 -1.40 8.28
CA TRP A 78 -5.59 -1.82 8.01
C TRP A 78 -5.97 -3.00 8.91
N ARG A 79 -7.24 -3.07 9.30
CA ARG A 79 -7.79 -4.31 9.88
C ARG A 79 -7.97 -5.32 8.76
N ILE A 80 -7.28 -6.45 8.81
CA ILE A 80 -7.34 -7.47 7.76
C ILE A 80 -8.21 -8.64 8.21
N ASP A 81 -9.30 -8.86 7.49
CA ASP A 81 -10.18 -10.02 7.65
C ASP A 81 -9.94 -10.98 6.47
N ILE A 82 -9.48 -12.20 6.76
CA ILE A 82 -9.17 -13.20 5.75
C ILE A 82 -10.34 -14.19 5.65
N LYS A 83 -10.88 -14.38 4.45
CA LYS A 83 -11.99 -15.29 4.17
C LYS A 83 -11.65 -16.26 3.06
N SER A 84 -12.25 -17.45 3.14
CA SER A 84 -12.18 -18.39 2.02
C SER A 84 -13.03 -17.91 0.84
N LEU A 85 -12.70 -18.33 -0.38
CA LEU A 85 -13.52 -18.07 -1.57
C LEU A 85 -14.99 -18.47 -1.40
N VAL A 86 -15.24 -19.55 -0.67
CA VAL A 86 -16.58 -20.13 -0.48
C VAL A 86 -17.38 -19.33 0.53
N GLU A 87 -16.75 -18.96 1.64
CA GLU A 87 -17.32 -18.04 2.63
C GLU A 87 -17.62 -16.67 2.01
N ALA A 88 -16.68 -16.14 1.22
CA ALA A 88 -16.85 -14.87 0.52
C ALA A 88 -18.02 -14.93 -0.51
N ALA A 89 -18.19 -16.04 -1.22
CA ALA A 89 -19.30 -16.23 -2.14
C ALA A 89 -20.65 -16.31 -1.42
N GLY A 90 -20.72 -17.00 -0.28
CA GLY A 90 -21.91 -17.04 0.57
C GLY A 90 -22.29 -15.66 1.12
N ASP A 91 -21.31 -14.91 1.62
CA ASP A 91 -21.51 -13.53 2.09
C ASP A 91 -21.96 -12.60 0.96
N ALA A 92 -21.42 -12.75 -0.24
CA ALA A 92 -21.82 -11.97 -1.41
C ALA A 92 -23.29 -12.23 -1.78
N ILE A 93 -23.74 -13.49 -1.74
CA ILE A 93 -25.15 -13.84 -1.96
C ILE A 93 -26.03 -13.22 -0.87
N ALA A 94 -25.63 -13.33 0.40
CA ALA A 94 -26.38 -12.75 1.52
C ALA A 94 -26.53 -11.22 1.38
N ARG A 95 -25.45 -10.52 0.99
CA ARG A 95 -25.47 -9.08 0.73
C ARG A 95 -26.38 -8.69 -0.44
N LEU A 96 -26.35 -9.45 -1.54
CA LEU A 96 -27.26 -9.23 -2.67
C LEU A 96 -28.73 -9.40 -2.29
N GLN A 97 -29.03 -10.26 -1.31
CA GLN A 97 -30.39 -10.50 -0.81
C GLN A 97 -30.82 -9.47 0.25
N SER A 98 -29.89 -8.99 1.10
CA SER A 98 -30.20 -8.06 2.19
C SER A 98 -30.29 -6.61 1.74
N ASP A 99 -29.43 -6.20 0.80
CA ASP A 99 -29.27 -4.79 0.45
C ASP A 99 -30.24 -4.40 -0.66
N ALA A 100 -31.25 -3.60 -0.32
CA ALA A 100 -32.25 -3.10 -1.27
C ALA A 100 -31.63 -2.29 -2.44
N THR A 101 -30.48 -1.67 -2.20
CA THR A 101 -29.68 -0.93 -3.19
C THR A 101 -29.04 -1.84 -4.25
N LEU A 102 -28.86 -3.13 -3.94
CA LEU A 102 -28.31 -4.14 -4.84
C LEU A 102 -29.38 -4.98 -5.54
N SER A 103 -30.67 -4.68 -5.34
CA SER A 103 -31.77 -5.46 -5.95
C SER A 103 -31.65 -5.60 -7.47
N ALA A 104 -31.28 -4.54 -8.19
CA ALA A 104 -31.07 -4.58 -9.64
C ALA A 104 -29.96 -5.56 -10.07
N LEU A 105 -28.93 -5.76 -9.23
CA LEU A 105 -27.87 -6.74 -9.46
C LEU A 105 -28.31 -8.15 -9.11
N ALA A 106 -29.03 -8.28 -7.99
CA ALA A 106 -29.61 -9.54 -7.60
C ALA A 106 -30.50 -10.10 -8.72
N GLU A 107 -31.21 -9.26 -9.48
CA GLU A 107 -31.98 -9.66 -10.64
C GLU A 107 -31.15 -10.09 -11.86
N ALA A 108 -30.12 -9.32 -12.18
CA ALA A 108 -29.23 -9.63 -13.31
C ALA A 108 -28.42 -10.92 -13.07
N GLU A 109 -28.13 -11.24 -11.81
CA GLU A 109 -27.26 -12.36 -11.43
C GLU A 109 -28.01 -13.59 -10.92
N LYS A 110 -29.35 -13.62 -10.93
CA LYS A 110 -30.15 -14.76 -10.43
C LYS A 110 -29.67 -16.13 -10.96
N SER A 111 -29.32 -16.22 -12.24
CA SER A 111 -28.82 -17.47 -12.85
C SER A 111 -27.43 -17.87 -12.33
N HIS A 112 -26.56 -16.89 -12.09
CA HIS A 112 -25.22 -17.12 -11.55
C HIS A 112 -25.30 -17.51 -10.07
N VAL A 113 -26.14 -16.83 -9.29
CA VAL A 113 -26.41 -17.16 -7.89
C VAL A 113 -26.86 -18.60 -7.74
N ALA A 114 -27.83 -19.06 -8.54
CA ALA A 114 -28.29 -20.46 -8.51
C ALA A 114 -27.17 -21.48 -8.84
N THR A 115 -26.29 -21.13 -9.79
CA THR A 115 -25.14 -21.98 -10.14
C THR A 115 -24.13 -22.04 -8.99
N ILE A 116 -23.91 -20.91 -8.31
CA ILE A 116 -22.98 -20.80 -7.20
C ILE A 116 -23.52 -21.53 -5.97
N GLU A 117 -24.80 -21.38 -5.65
CA GLU A 117 -25.46 -22.16 -4.59
C GLU A 117 -25.33 -23.68 -4.84
N ALA A 118 -25.44 -24.12 -6.10
CA ALA A 118 -25.17 -25.51 -6.46
C ALA A 118 -23.70 -25.92 -6.25
N ILE A 119 -22.74 -25.02 -6.45
CA ILE A 119 -21.31 -25.27 -6.17
C ILE A 119 -21.06 -25.33 -4.66
N LEU A 120 -21.65 -24.40 -3.90
CA LEU A 120 -21.53 -24.34 -2.44
C LEU A 120 -22.10 -25.61 -1.80
N THR A 121 -23.30 -26.05 -2.21
CA THR A 121 -23.91 -27.30 -1.74
C THR A 121 -23.09 -28.54 -2.08
N LYS A 122 -22.55 -28.63 -3.31
CA LYS A 122 -21.62 -29.72 -3.67
C LYS A 122 -20.42 -29.78 -2.73
N LYS A 123 -19.93 -28.62 -2.31
CA LYS A 123 -18.79 -28.54 -1.41
C LYS A 123 -19.14 -28.94 0.02
N ASP A 124 -20.29 -28.51 0.52
CA ASP A 124 -20.80 -28.91 1.83
C ASP A 124 -21.04 -30.44 1.90
N GLU A 125 -21.42 -31.05 0.78
CA GLU A 125 -21.49 -32.51 0.60
C GLU A 125 -20.11 -33.21 0.54
N GLY A 126 -19.01 -32.46 0.60
CA GLY A 126 -17.64 -32.98 0.52
C GLY A 126 -17.22 -33.41 -0.90
N ARG A 127 -17.96 -32.99 -1.93
CA ARG A 127 -17.62 -33.29 -3.33
C ARG A 127 -16.48 -32.37 -3.80
N PRO A 128 -15.47 -32.88 -4.52
CA PRO A 128 -14.42 -32.04 -5.06
C PRO A 128 -14.98 -31.00 -6.02
N VAL A 129 -14.67 -29.73 -5.76
CA VAL A 129 -14.99 -28.61 -6.63
C VAL A 129 -13.94 -28.54 -7.73
N THR A 130 -14.38 -28.45 -8.98
CA THR A 130 -13.50 -28.36 -10.15
C THR A 130 -12.81 -27.00 -10.22
N PRO A 131 -11.64 -26.90 -10.87
CA PRO A 131 -10.95 -25.61 -11.05
C PRO A 131 -11.82 -24.55 -11.76
N GLU A 132 -12.68 -24.96 -12.70
CA GLU A 132 -13.61 -24.06 -13.39
C GLU A 132 -14.62 -23.46 -12.41
N GLU A 133 -15.18 -24.27 -11.51
CA GLU A 133 -16.10 -23.79 -10.46
C GLU A 133 -15.41 -22.78 -9.52
N TYR A 134 -14.13 -22.97 -9.17
CA TYR A 134 -13.37 -21.96 -8.41
C TYR A 134 -13.17 -20.64 -9.16
N THR A 135 -12.93 -20.70 -10.48
CA THR A 135 -12.83 -19.48 -11.29
C THR A 135 -14.15 -18.74 -11.37
N LEU A 136 -15.27 -19.46 -11.48
CA LEU A 136 -16.62 -18.88 -11.45
C LEU A 136 -16.90 -18.19 -10.10
N LEU A 137 -16.55 -18.83 -8.99
CA LEU A 137 -16.67 -18.25 -7.65
C LEU A 137 -15.85 -16.96 -7.53
N THR A 138 -14.60 -16.97 -8.00
CA THR A 138 -13.72 -15.80 -7.94
C THR A 138 -14.30 -14.64 -8.75
N GLN A 139 -14.69 -14.89 -10.01
CA GLN A 139 -15.27 -13.86 -10.88
C GLN A 139 -16.58 -13.28 -10.35
N PHE A 140 -17.39 -14.11 -9.70
CA PHE A 140 -18.63 -13.65 -9.08
C PHE A 140 -18.34 -12.74 -7.88
N VAL A 141 -17.49 -13.18 -6.95
CA VAL A 141 -17.11 -12.37 -5.78
C VAL A 141 -16.51 -11.05 -6.22
N ASP A 142 -15.57 -11.06 -7.18
CA ASP A 142 -14.97 -9.85 -7.73
C ASP A 142 -16.00 -8.89 -8.30
N ARG A 143 -17.00 -9.39 -9.04
CA ARG A 143 -18.02 -8.56 -9.67
C ARG A 143 -18.97 -7.93 -8.65
N VAL A 144 -19.43 -8.71 -7.69
CA VAL A 144 -20.33 -8.24 -6.63
C VAL A 144 -19.62 -7.21 -5.77
N GLU A 145 -18.42 -7.52 -5.28
CA GLU A 145 -17.65 -6.64 -4.41
C GLU A 145 -17.15 -5.39 -5.14
N ARG A 146 -16.69 -5.50 -6.39
CA ARG A 146 -16.30 -4.32 -7.16
C ARG A 146 -17.47 -3.38 -7.35
N ARG A 147 -18.68 -3.89 -7.61
CA ARG A 147 -19.84 -3.05 -7.81
C ARG A 147 -20.35 -2.41 -6.53
N THR A 148 -20.27 -3.10 -5.39
CA THR A 148 -20.57 -2.48 -4.09
C THR A 148 -19.58 -1.37 -3.75
N VAL A 149 -18.29 -1.57 -4.05
CA VAL A 149 -17.26 -0.54 -3.88
C VAL A 149 -17.48 0.64 -4.82
N GLU A 150 -17.76 0.39 -6.10
CA GLU A 150 -18.04 1.45 -7.09
C GLU A 150 -19.28 2.27 -6.72
N GLN A 151 -20.36 1.62 -6.27
CA GLN A 151 -21.55 2.33 -5.78
C GLN A 151 -21.25 3.20 -4.57
N LYS A 152 -20.57 2.64 -3.55
CA LYS A 152 -20.18 3.41 -2.35
C LYS A 152 -19.23 4.56 -2.68
N LYS A 153 -18.31 4.35 -3.62
CA LYS A 153 -17.37 5.38 -4.07
C LYS A 153 -18.09 6.47 -4.87
N ALA A 154 -19.05 6.12 -5.72
CA ALA A 154 -19.84 7.07 -6.48
C ALA A 154 -20.75 7.93 -5.57
N GLU A 155 -21.37 7.31 -4.57
CA GLU A 155 -22.17 8.04 -3.57
C GLU A 155 -21.31 9.03 -2.79
N ARG A 156 -20.14 8.60 -2.31
CA ARG A 156 -19.20 9.48 -1.61
C ARG A 156 -18.63 10.57 -2.51
N ALA A 157 -18.27 10.24 -3.75
CA ALA A 157 -17.79 11.23 -4.72
C ALA A 157 -18.89 12.28 -4.99
N ALA A 158 -20.16 11.87 -5.10
CA ALA A 158 -21.27 12.80 -5.23
C ALA A 158 -21.46 13.68 -3.99
N GLU A 159 -21.25 13.15 -2.77
CA GLU A 159 -21.25 13.94 -1.53
C GLU A 159 -20.08 14.91 -1.46
N GLU A 160 -18.87 14.49 -1.84
CA GLU A 160 -17.68 15.32 -1.92
C GLU A 160 -17.83 16.42 -2.98
N GLU A 161 -18.45 16.12 -4.13
CA GLU A 161 -18.80 17.11 -5.15
C GLU A 161 -19.85 18.09 -4.64
N ARG A 162 -20.88 17.62 -3.91
CA ARG A 162 -21.88 18.50 -3.29
C ARG A 162 -21.26 19.42 -2.26
N THR A 163 -20.38 18.90 -1.41
CA THR A 163 -19.70 19.68 -0.36
C THR A 163 -18.69 20.65 -0.94
N SER A 164 -17.91 20.24 -1.95
CA SER A 164 -16.95 21.12 -2.63
C SER A 164 -17.65 22.20 -3.45
N ALA A 165 -18.75 21.90 -4.14
CA ALA A 165 -19.56 22.90 -4.84
C ALA A 165 -20.19 23.90 -3.84
N ALA A 166 -20.74 23.40 -2.72
CA ALA A 166 -21.28 24.27 -1.68
C ALA A 166 -20.20 25.17 -1.05
N ARG A 167 -18.97 24.66 -0.88
CA ARG A 167 -17.81 25.42 -0.39
C ARG A 167 -17.27 26.42 -1.43
N ALA A 168 -17.30 26.08 -2.71
CA ALA A 168 -16.83 26.95 -3.79
C ALA A 168 -17.69 28.20 -3.97
N ASP A 169 -19.01 28.08 -3.74
CA ASP A 169 -19.92 29.22 -3.72
C ASP A 169 -19.71 30.15 -2.51
N ILE A 170 -19.01 29.69 -1.47
CA ILE A 170 -18.81 30.45 -0.24
C ILE A 170 -17.42 31.10 -0.28
N PRO A 171 -17.32 32.44 -0.16
CA PRO A 171 -16.03 33.13 -0.13
C PRO A 171 -15.13 32.60 1.00
N ALA A 172 -13.82 32.46 0.73
CA ALA A 172 -12.86 32.02 1.73
C ALA A 172 -12.86 32.91 2.99
N ALA A 173 -13.03 34.22 2.82
CA ALA A 173 -13.13 35.21 3.90
C ALA A 173 -14.29 34.93 4.89
N ALA A 174 -15.35 34.24 4.43
CA ALA A 174 -16.46 33.88 5.32
C ALA A 174 -16.07 32.84 6.37
N PHE A 175 -15.12 31.95 6.06
CA PHE A 175 -14.61 30.95 7.02
C PHE A 175 -13.66 31.57 8.05
N GLU A 176 -13.15 32.77 7.81
CA GLU A 176 -12.28 33.48 8.76
C GLU A 176 -13.09 34.44 9.66
N THR A 177 -14.24 34.92 9.17
CA THR A 177 -15.08 35.84 9.92
C THR A 177 -15.86 35.10 11.02
N PRO A 178 -15.72 35.48 12.31
CA PRO A 178 -16.47 34.90 13.41
C PRO A 178 -17.97 35.12 13.27
N ILE A 179 -18.77 34.20 13.81
CA ILE A 179 -20.23 34.28 13.78
C ILE A 179 -20.79 35.48 14.58
N PHE A 180 -20.02 36.00 15.54
CA PHE A 180 -20.41 37.16 16.37
C PHE A 180 -20.53 38.47 15.58
N ASP A 181 -19.87 38.55 14.43
CA ASP A 181 -19.94 39.73 13.56
C ASP A 181 -21.28 39.80 12.79
N LEU A 182 -22.07 38.72 12.82
CA LEU A 182 -23.44 38.76 12.34
C LEU A 182 -24.35 39.43 13.38
N GLU A 183 -25.23 40.33 12.90
CA GLU A 183 -26.28 40.98 13.69
C GLU A 183 -27.43 40.01 14.06
N LEU A 184 -27.13 38.95 14.81
CA LEU A 184 -28.13 38.01 15.36
C LEU A 184 -28.38 38.26 16.84
N ALA A 185 -29.53 37.78 17.32
CA ALA A 185 -29.81 37.72 18.74
C ALA A 185 -28.78 36.82 19.45
N GLU A 186 -28.30 37.28 20.60
CA GLU A 186 -27.27 36.61 21.42
C GLU A 186 -27.63 35.15 21.74
N HIS A 187 -28.92 34.87 21.99
CA HIS A 187 -29.37 33.50 22.22
C HIS A 187 -29.13 32.58 21.02
N ILE A 188 -29.24 33.09 19.78
CA ILE A 188 -29.04 32.30 18.56
C ILE A 188 -27.55 32.07 18.36
N LEU A 189 -26.72 33.10 18.57
CA LEU A 189 -25.27 33.00 18.49
C LEU A 189 -24.71 31.97 19.47
N ASN A 190 -25.23 31.95 20.70
CA ASN A 190 -24.82 30.97 21.72
C ASN A 190 -25.18 29.54 21.30
N ILE A 191 -26.40 29.31 20.81
CA ILE A 191 -26.83 27.98 20.34
C ILE A 191 -25.99 27.51 19.14
N LEU A 192 -25.68 28.41 18.19
CA LEU A 192 -24.85 28.08 17.03
C LEU A 192 -23.39 27.80 17.44
N THR A 193 -22.85 28.55 18.40
CA THR A 193 -21.50 28.34 18.94
C THR A 193 -21.40 27.03 19.71
N GLU A 194 -22.44 26.68 20.49
CA GLU A 194 -22.57 25.38 21.16
C GLU A 194 -22.65 24.22 20.17
N ALA A 195 -23.26 24.44 18.99
CA ALA A 195 -23.29 23.49 17.89
C ALA A 195 -21.99 23.45 17.05
N GLU A 196 -20.90 24.03 17.55
CA GLU A 196 -19.59 24.14 16.90
C GLU A 196 -19.55 24.98 15.62
N ILE A 197 -20.63 25.73 15.31
CA ILE A 197 -20.68 26.65 14.19
C ILE A 197 -20.10 28.00 14.65
N ARG A 198 -18.80 28.20 14.43
CA ARG A 198 -18.06 29.37 14.94
C ARG A 198 -17.84 30.46 13.91
N THR A 199 -17.95 30.13 12.63
CA THR A 199 -17.64 31.03 11.52
C THR A 199 -18.86 31.24 10.63
N ILE A 200 -18.92 32.36 9.91
CA ILE A 200 -20.02 32.64 8.96
C ILE A 200 -20.01 31.62 7.82
N GLY A 201 -18.81 31.18 7.40
CA GLY A 201 -18.62 30.12 6.39
C GLY A 201 -19.21 28.78 6.82
N ASP A 202 -18.99 28.36 8.07
CA ASP A 202 -19.58 27.13 8.61
C ASP A 202 -21.11 27.21 8.67
N LEU A 203 -21.66 28.38 9.01
CA LEU A 203 -23.10 28.61 9.04
C LEU A 203 -23.72 28.56 7.62
N MET A 204 -23.06 29.17 6.63
CA MET A 204 -23.52 29.12 5.24
C MET A 204 -23.42 27.71 4.66
N MET A 205 -22.37 26.98 5.00
CA MET A 205 -22.14 25.60 4.58
C MET A 205 -23.20 24.65 5.15
N THR A 206 -23.46 24.75 6.45
CA THR A 206 -24.50 23.96 7.14
C THR A 206 -25.90 24.31 6.62
N MET A 207 -26.19 25.58 6.33
CA MET A 207 -27.48 25.99 5.77
C MET A 207 -27.70 25.45 4.34
N LYS A 208 -26.66 25.36 3.51
CA LYS A 208 -26.75 24.80 2.16
C LYS A 208 -26.84 23.27 2.14
N LEU A 209 -26.07 22.59 2.98
CA LEU A 209 -25.98 21.13 2.97
C LEU A 209 -27.07 20.47 3.81
N ASN A 210 -27.30 20.96 5.02
CA ASN A 210 -28.14 20.30 6.02
C ASN A 210 -28.94 21.34 6.84
N PRO A 211 -29.95 22.02 6.26
CA PRO A 211 -30.75 23.02 6.96
C PRO A 211 -31.51 22.46 8.17
N ASP A 212 -31.85 21.16 8.13
CA ASP A 212 -32.54 20.47 9.21
C ASP A 212 -31.68 20.32 10.48
N SER A 213 -30.34 20.30 10.33
CA SER A 213 -29.43 20.25 11.47
C SER A 213 -29.52 21.51 12.33
N ILE A 214 -29.78 22.66 11.71
CA ILE A 214 -29.91 23.95 12.40
C ILE A 214 -31.29 24.03 13.07
N LEU A 215 -32.34 23.56 12.38
CA LEU A 215 -33.69 23.48 12.95
C LEU A 215 -33.82 22.50 14.12
N GLY A 216 -33.00 21.45 14.16
CA GLY A 216 -32.96 20.48 15.25
C GLY A 216 -32.36 21.00 16.55
N LEU A 217 -31.68 22.16 16.53
CA LEU A 217 -31.08 22.75 17.72
C LEU A 217 -32.14 23.27 18.68
N ALA A 218 -32.03 22.89 19.95
CA ALA A 218 -33.00 23.27 20.99
C ALA A 218 -33.06 24.80 21.13
N GLY A 219 -34.19 25.40 20.73
CA GLY A 219 -34.41 26.86 20.78
C GLY A 219 -34.29 27.57 19.43
N ILE A 220 -33.94 26.86 18.34
CA ILE A 220 -34.03 27.38 16.98
C ILE A 220 -35.38 27.00 16.37
N GLY A 221 -36.25 28.01 16.22
CA GLY A 221 -37.51 27.86 15.51
C GLY A 221 -37.43 28.35 14.05
N PRO A 222 -38.51 28.21 13.28
CA PRO A 222 -38.58 28.74 11.90
C PRO A 222 -38.35 30.25 11.82
N LYS A 223 -38.68 31.00 12.89
CA LYS A 223 -38.39 32.44 13.00
C LYS A 223 -36.90 32.72 13.14
N SER A 224 -36.18 31.90 13.92
CA SER A 224 -34.73 32.01 14.08
C SER A 224 -34.01 31.68 12.77
N MET A 225 -34.50 30.70 12.01
CA MET A 225 -33.99 30.40 10.66
C MET A 225 -34.18 31.56 9.68
N GLN A 226 -35.33 32.23 9.71
CA GLN A 226 -35.56 33.43 8.91
C GLN A 226 -34.62 34.58 9.32
N ALA A 227 -34.38 34.75 10.62
CA ALA A 227 -33.43 35.74 11.11
C ALA A 227 -31.99 35.46 10.64
N ILE A 228 -31.55 34.19 10.70
CA ILE A 228 -30.26 33.73 10.16
C ILE A 228 -30.17 34.02 8.66
N ALA A 229 -31.18 33.63 7.87
CA ALA A 229 -31.19 33.86 6.42
C ALA A 229 -31.13 35.35 6.07
N ASN A 230 -31.87 36.20 6.81
CA ASN A 230 -31.87 37.64 6.61
C ASN A 230 -30.54 38.29 7.01
N ALA A 231 -29.88 37.79 8.06
CA ALA A 231 -28.58 38.29 8.48
C ALA A 231 -27.49 37.91 7.47
N LEU A 232 -27.49 36.66 6.99
CA LEU A 232 -26.57 36.20 5.94
C LEU A 232 -26.71 36.99 4.64
N ALA A 233 -27.94 37.39 4.26
CA ALA A 233 -28.18 38.21 3.08
C ALA A 233 -27.62 39.65 3.18
N LYS A 234 -27.35 40.15 4.40
CA LYS A 234 -26.78 41.48 4.63
C LYS A 234 -25.26 41.48 4.70
N VAL A 235 -24.64 40.31 4.94
CA VAL A 235 -23.18 40.22 5.03
C VAL A 235 -22.59 40.36 3.64
N THR A 236 -21.86 41.45 3.44
CA THR A 236 -21.05 41.67 2.24
C THR A 236 -19.61 41.35 2.61
N PHE A 237 -19.04 40.34 1.96
CA PHE A 237 -17.62 40.05 2.10
C PHE A 237 -16.83 40.93 1.14
N PRO A 238 -15.69 41.50 1.55
CA PRO A 238 -14.78 42.14 0.61
C PRO A 238 -14.35 41.11 -0.44
N GLU A 239 -14.48 41.50 -1.71
CA GLU A 239 -14.01 40.71 -2.85
C GLU A 239 -12.52 40.41 -2.65
N PRO A 240 -12.06 39.16 -2.86
CA PRO A 240 -10.64 38.85 -2.67
C PRO A 240 -9.86 39.73 -3.64
N GLU A 241 -9.02 40.63 -3.10
CA GLU A 241 -8.06 41.36 -3.92
C GLU A 241 -7.26 40.30 -4.71
N PRO A 242 -7.08 40.49 -6.03
CA PRO A 242 -6.28 39.56 -6.80
C PRO A 242 -4.92 39.47 -6.12
N VAL A 243 -4.54 38.25 -5.73
CA VAL A 243 -3.19 37.97 -5.26
C VAL A 243 -2.29 38.40 -6.41
N VAL A 244 -1.68 39.57 -6.26
CA VAL A 244 -0.65 40.05 -7.17
C VAL A 244 0.45 39.02 -7.01
N GLU A 245 0.59 38.14 -8.02
CA GLU A 245 1.79 37.33 -8.17
C GLU A 245 2.97 38.27 -7.92
N PRO A 246 3.90 37.97 -7.00
CA PRO A 246 5.06 38.82 -6.84
C PRO A 246 5.80 38.77 -8.17
N ALA A 247 5.65 39.84 -8.95
CA ALA A 247 6.42 40.08 -10.14
C ALA A 247 7.88 39.96 -9.74
N ALA A 248 8.55 38.96 -10.31
CA ALA A 248 9.99 38.81 -10.24
C ALA A 248 10.63 40.08 -10.83
N GLN A 249 10.88 41.08 -9.98
CA GLN A 249 11.75 42.19 -10.31
C GLN A 249 13.18 41.75 -10.01
N VAL A 250 13.79 41.16 -11.03
CA VAL A 250 15.24 41.20 -11.17
C VAL A 250 15.57 42.57 -11.79
N GLU A 251 15.83 43.56 -10.95
CA GLU A 251 16.54 44.78 -11.35
C GLU A 251 17.96 44.69 -10.80
N VAL A 252 18.88 44.22 -11.65
CA VAL A 252 20.32 44.36 -11.40
C VAL A 252 20.69 45.80 -11.74
N ALA A 253 20.62 46.68 -10.74
CA ALA A 253 21.21 48.00 -10.82
C ALA A 253 22.74 47.86 -10.75
N ALA A 254 23.39 48.15 -11.88
CA ALA A 254 24.83 48.31 -11.97
C ALA A 254 25.30 49.45 -11.05
N ILE A 255 26.23 49.14 -10.14
CA ILE A 255 27.02 50.13 -9.41
C ILE A 255 28.44 50.12 -10.01
N PRO A 256 28.99 51.27 -10.44
CA PRO A 256 30.32 51.36 -11.02
C PRO A 256 31.40 51.25 -9.94
N ALA A 257 32.55 50.72 -10.37
CA ALA A 257 33.73 50.46 -9.56
C ALA A 257 34.34 51.72 -8.93
N GLU A 258 34.67 51.65 -7.64
CA GLU A 258 35.78 52.40 -7.05
C GLU A 258 36.45 51.58 -5.93
N ALA A 259 37.77 51.74 -5.85
CA ALA A 259 38.75 50.84 -5.25
C ALA A 259 38.84 50.89 -3.73
N VAL A 260 39.09 49.74 -3.08
CA VAL A 260 39.99 49.65 -1.90
C VAL A 260 40.74 48.32 -1.92
N ALA A 261 42.01 48.40 -1.56
CA ALA A 261 43.10 47.45 -1.66
C ALA A 261 42.92 46.06 -0.99
N GLU A 262 43.61 45.10 -1.60
CA GLU A 262 44.22 43.87 -1.07
C GLU A 262 44.83 43.99 0.35
N PRO A 263 45.09 42.87 1.10
CA PRO A 263 45.69 41.66 0.52
C PRO A 263 45.36 40.26 1.10
N VAL A 264 45.71 39.28 0.25
CA VAL A 264 46.26 37.92 0.48
C VAL A 264 45.70 37.00 1.57
N ILE A 265 45.17 35.84 1.14
CA ILE A 265 45.91 34.57 1.11
C ILE A 265 45.26 33.53 0.18
N ALA A 266 46.13 32.76 -0.46
CA ALA A 266 45.88 31.78 -1.51
C ALA A 266 45.32 30.44 -0.99
N ALA A 267 44.49 29.80 -1.79
CA ALA A 267 44.59 28.36 -2.07
C ALA A 267 43.84 28.01 -3.36
N GLU A 268 44.59 27.39 -4.27
CA GLU A 268 44.25 26.60 -5.45
C GLU A 268 43.01 25.70 -5.31
N ALA A 269 42.40 25.12 -6.34
CA ALA A 269 42.36 25.27 -7.80
C ALA A 269 41.46 24.12 -8.29
N GLY A 270 40.70 24.37 -9.35
CA GLY A 270 40.14 23.35 -10.25
C GLY A 270 38.78 22.78 -9.86
N ALA A 271 37.85 22.52 -10.77
CA ALA A 271 37.81 22.75 -12.21
C ALA A 271 36.41 22.31 -12.68
N VAL A 272 35.74 23.17 -13.47
CA VAL A 272 34.90 22.96 -14.68
C VAL A 272 33.83 21.82 -14.64
N GLU A 273 32.58 21.94 -15.11
CA GLU A 273 32.14 22.48 -16.40
C GLU A 273 30.59 22.44 -16.57
N ALA A 274 30.09 23.52 -17.20
CA ALA A 274 28.84 23.77 -17.98
C ALA A 274 27.80 22.63 -18.20
N ALA A 275 26.50 22.81 -17.94
CA ALA A 275 25.43 23.55 -18.68
C ALA A 275 25.05 22.95 -20.06
N PRO A 276 23.84 23.17 -20.64
CA PRO A 276 22.45 23.32 -20.11
C PRO A 276 21.46 22.31 -20.79
N PRO A 277 20.13 22.48 -20.66
CA PRO A 277 19.36 22.56 -21.91
C PRO A 277 18.27 23.66 -21.90
N ALA A 278 17.98 24.17 -23.10
CA ALA A 278 16.93 25.14 -23.37
C ALA A 278 16.02 24.64 -24.51
N GLU A 279 14.75 25.08 -24.41
CA GLU A 279 13.75 25.30 -25.47
C GLU A 279 13.09 24.08 -26.14
N LYS A 280 11.79 23.84 -25.89
CA LYS A 280 10.58 24.46 -26.47
C LYS A 280 10.41 24.18 -27.97
N LEU A 281 9.38 23.40 -28.29
CA LEU A 281 8.69 23.41 -29.58
C LEU A 281 7.19 23.58 -29.34
N VAL A 282 6.61 24.45 -30.18
CA VAL A 282 5.21 24.86 -30.26
C VAL A 282 4.63 24.33 -31.57
N GLU A 283 3.33 24.01 -31.49
CA GLU A 283 2.29 23.95 -32.53
C GLU A 283 2.21 22.82 -33.57
N VAL A 284 0.95 22.48 -33.75
CA VAL A 284 0.31 21.44 -34.54
C VAL A 284 -0.54 22.15 -35.57
N GLU A 285 -0.49 21.72 -36.84
CA GLU A 285 -1.60 21.86 -37.78
C GLU A 285 -1.65 20.68 -38.77
N ALA A 286 -2.82 20.49 -39.36
CA ALA A 286 -3.44 19.22 -39.71
C ALA A 286 -3.31 18.75 -41.18
N LYS A 287 -3.29 17.40 -41.38
CA LYS A 287 -3.94 16.47 -42.36
C LYS A 287 -4.41 16.94 -43.78
N PRO A 288 -4.85 16.05 -44.72
CA PRO A 288 -4.58 14.62 -45.03
C PRO A 288 -4.33 14.33 -46.55
N ALA A 289 -3.89 13.12 -46.94
CA ALA A 289 -4.39 12.36 -48.14
C ALA A 289 -3.66 11.02 -48.38
N GLU A 290 -4.42 10.04 -48.90
CA GLU A 290 -4.11 8.64 -49.29
C GLU A 290 -3.12 8.48 -50.47
N ALA A 291 -2.41 7.34 -50.52
CA ALA A 291 -2.51 6.32 -51.60
C ALA A 291 -1.33 5.31 -51.62
N GLU A 292 -1.59 4.16 -52.23
CA GLU A 292 -0.88 2.87 -52.24
C GLU A 292 0.50 2.77 -52.91
N ALA A 293 1.15 1.64 -52.61
CA ALA A 293 1.97 0.78 -53.49
C ALA A 293 3.53 0.88 -53.44
N ALA A 294 4.13 -0.29 -53.16
CA ALA A 294 5.54 -0.68 -53.34
C ALA A 294 5.88 -0.83 -54.87
N PRO A 295 7.15 -1.00 -55.35
CA PRO A 295 8.25 -1.79 -54.73
C PRO A 295 9.73 -1.31 -54.92
N ALA A 296 10.61 -1.96 -54.14
CA ALA A 296 12.04 -2.32 -54.33
C ALA A 296 13.06 -1.33 -54.97
N VAL A 297 14.20 -1.07 -54.28
CA VAL A 297 15.60 -1.45 -54.62
C VAL A 297 16.53 -1.16 -53.40
N GLU A 298 17.52 -2.05 -53.21
CA GLU A 298 18.81 -2.08 -52.46
C GLU A 298 19.41 -0.73 -51.98
N GLU A 299 20.23 -0.57 -50.92
CA GLU A 299 21.28 -1.41 -50.30
C GLU A 299 21.76 -0.75 -48.96
N ALA A 300 22.56 -1.50 -48.17
CA ALA A 300 23.50 -1.08 -47.09
C ALA A 300 23.06 -1.01 -45.60
N ALA A 301 23.15 -2.18 -44.96
CA ALA A 301 23.89 -2.51 -43.72
C ALA A 301 23.86 -1.58 -42.48
N VAL A 302 23.27 -2.06 -41.38
CA VAL A 302 23.96 -2.36 -40.10
C VAL A 302 23.27 -3.58 -39.45
N GLU A 303 24.11 -4.45 -38.91
CA GLU A 303 23.88 -5.83 -38.52
C GLU A 303 23.76 -5.93 -36.99
N GLU A 304 22.61 -6.34 -36.45
CA GLU A 304 22.52 -6.94 -35.11
C GLU A 304 21.50 -8.09 -35.15
N LYS A 305 22.00 -9.32 -35.06
CA LYS A 305 21.21 -10.53 -34.82
C LYS A 305 21.27 -10.90 -33.33
N PRO A 306 20.25 -11.63 -32.84
CA PRO A 306 19.70 -11.46 -31.50
C PRO A 306 20.35 -12.35 -30.42
N LEU A 307 20.13 -11.93 -29.17
CA LEU A 307 20.49 -12.48 -27.85
C LEU A 307 20.18 -13.97 -27.55
N GLU A 308 19.99 -14.82 -28.56
CA GLU A 308 19.65 -16.24 -28.37
C GLU A 308 20.85 -17.21 -28.33
N GLU A 309 22.10 -16.73 -28.50
CA GLU A 309 23.31 -17.58 -28.42
C GLU A 309 23.98 -17.64 -27.04
N ILE A 310 23.48 -16.93 -26.02
CA ILE A 310 24.08 -16.95 -24.66
C ILE A 310 23.66 -18.19 -23.85
N PHE A 311 22.62 -18.91 -24.27
CA PHE A 311 22.06 -20.04 -23.52
C PHE A 311 22.37 -21.45 -24.07
N ILE A 312 23.36 -21.56 -24.97
CA ILE A 312 23.79 -22.87 -25.49
C ILE A 312 25.29 -23.07 -25.22
N LEU A 313 25.65 -23.31 -23.96
CA LEU A 313 26.86 -24.06 -23.62
C LEU A 313 26.67 -24.81 -22.30
N LYS A 314 26.89 -26.13 -22.39
CA LYS A 314 26.62 -27.15 -21.38
C LYS A 314 27.56 -27.05 -20.16
N PRO A 315 27.11 -27.55 -18.98
CA PRO A 315 27.90 -27.58 -17.76
C PRO A 315 28.81 -28.82 -17.76
N GLU A 316 30.05 -28.66 -18.20
CA GLU A 316 31.11 -29.65 -17.94
C GLU A 316 32.39 -28.91 -17.57
N MET A 317 32.62 -28.69 -16.27
CA MET A 317 33.93 -28.57 -15.60
C MET A 317 33.71 -28.40 -14.09
N LEU A 318 33.26 -29.45 -13.41
CA LEU A 318 33.43 -29.61 -11.97
C LEU A 318 33.83 -31.06 -11.70
N GLN A 319 35.13 -31.32 -11.75
CA GLN A 319 35.69 -32.58 -11.26
C GLN A 319 35.80 -32.53 -9.73
N PRO A 320 35.34 -33.56 -9.01
CA PRO A 320 35.66 -33.70 -7.58
C PRO A 320 37.12 -34.13 -7.43
N VAL A 321 37.85 -33.41 -6.59
CA VAL A 321 39.19 -33.83 -6.14
C VAL A 321 39.04 -35.11 -5.34
N ALA A 322 39.55 -36.20 -5.90
CA ALA A 322 39.77 -37.46 -5.22
C ALA A 322 40.87 -37.26 -4.16
N VAL A 323 40.52 -37.44 -2.89
CA VAL A 323 41.50 -37.70 -1.84
C VAL A 323 41.78 -39.19 -1.89
N VAL A 324 43.02 -39.52 -2.26
CA VAL A 324 43.64 -40.83 -2.15
C VAL A 324 43.95 -41.06 -0.67
N GLU A 325 43.33 -42.05 -0.05
CA GLU A 325 43.85 -42.71 1.15
C GLU A 325 43.90 -44.21 0.85
N ASP A 326 45.11 -44.76 1.03
CA ASP A 326 45.53 -46.11 0.69
C ASP A 326 44.68 -47.22 1.30
N GLU A 327 44.37 -48.23 0.49
CA GLU A 327 43.88 -49.53 0.94
C GLU A 327 45.05 -50.38 1.47
N GLU A 328 45.01 -50.73 2.77
CA GLU A 328 45.52 -52.02 3.23
C GLU A 328 44.33 -52.90 3.65
N GLU A 329 44.17 -54.02 2.95
CA GLU A 329 43.22 -55.08 3.27
C GLU A 329 43.49 -55.66 4.67
N SER A 330 42.48 -55.69 5.54
CA SER A 330 42.22 -56.88 6.35
C SER A 330 40.75 -57.01 6.72
N SER A 331 40.27 -58.22 6.58
CA SER A 331 38.91 -58.69 6.80
C SER A 331 38.42 -58.55 8.25
N ASP A 332 37.09 -58.44 8.38
CA ASP A 332 36.24 -59.05 9.43
C ASP A 332 35.47 -58.08 10.39
N LYS A 333 34.15 -58.30 10.43
CA LYS A 333 33.13 -57.96 11.47
C LYS A 333 32.68 -56.52 11.81
N LYS A 334 31.34 -56.41 11.74
CA LYS A 334 30.38 -55.71 12.63
C LYS A 334 30.27 -54.19 12.58
N LYS A 335 29.09 -53.75 12.09
CA LYS A 335 28.47 -52.42 12.31
C LYS A 335 28.71 -51.90 13.74
N LYS A 336 29.46 -50.81 13.88
CA LYS A 336 29.57 -50.02 15.12
C LYS A 336 29.28 -48.54 14.83
N LYS A 337 28.28 -48.02 15.54
CA LYS A 337 27.72 -46.65 15.47
C LYS A 337 28.80 -45.63 15.89
N LYS A 338 29.14 -44.66 15.02
CA LYS A 338 30.07 -43.54 15.35
C LYS A 338 29.51 -42.72 16.53
N LYS A 339 30.21 -42.69 17.67
CA LYS A 339 29.92 -41.79 18.81
C LYS A 339 30.49 -40.40 18.52
N LYS A 340 29.63 -39.38 18.58
CA LYS A 340 30.01 -37.95 18.46
C LYS A 340 30.75 -37.52 19.73
N LYS A 341 31.98 -37.02 19.59
CA LYS A 341 32.73 -36.37 20.67
C LYS A 341 32.19 -34.94 20.84
N HIS A 342 31.84 -34.55 22.06
CA HIS A 342 31.44 -33.17 22.38
C HIS A 342 32.71 -32.42 22.80
N VAL A 343 32.91 -31.23 22.24
CA VAL A 343 33.98 -30.30 22.61
C VAL A 343 33.27 -29.02 23.02
N GLU A 344 33.56 -28.54 24.22
CA GLU A 344 33.03 -27.31 24.76
C GLU A 344 34.16 -26.29 24.78
N ILE A 345 33.89 -25.11 24.24
CA ILE A 345 34.89 -24.07 24.03
C ILE A 345 34.58 -22.96 25.03
N VAL A 346 35.50 -22.73 25.95
CA VAL A 346 35.35 -21.74 27.02
C VAL A 346 36.39 -20.64 26.82
N TYR A 347 35.94 -19.40 26.88
CA TYR A 347 36.77 -18.22 26.74
C TYR A 347 37.17 -17.70 28.12
N ASP A 348 38.47 -17.53 28.35
CA ASP A 348 39.00 -16.99 29.59
C ASP A 348 39.34 -15.49 29.41
N PRO A 349 38.56 -14.58 30.03
CA PRO A 349 38.68 -13.14 29.80
C PRO A 349 39.95 -12.51 30.38
N ASP A 350 40.65 -13.19 31.30
CA ASP A 350 41.86 -12.64 31.93
C ASP A 350 43.13 -12.89 31.10
N GLN A 351 43.11 -13.90 30.21
CA GLN A 351 44.24 -14.22 29.32
C GLN A 351 43.95 -13.99 27.83
N ASP A 352 42.74 -13.52 27.48
CA ASP A 352 42.29 -13.27 26.10
C ASP A 352 42.58 -14.46 25.17
N GLN A 353 42.35 -15.67 25.69
CA GLN A 353 42.57 -16.92 24.98
C GLN A 353 41.35 -17.83 25.11
N THR A 354 41.12 -18.62 24.06
CA THR A 354 40.01 -19.57 24.01
C THR A 354 40.56 -20.99 24.19
N ILE A 355 40.11 -21.69 25.22
CA ILE A 355 40.59 -23.05 25.56
C ILE A 355 39.51 -24.06 25.17
N ALA A 356 39.92 -25.11 24.45
CA ALA A 356 39.02 -26.16 23.98
C ALA A 356 39.11 -27.39 24.90
N LEU A 357 38.20 -27.49 25.87
CA LEU A 357 38.18 -28.59 26.83
C LEU A 357 37.50 -29.82 26.22
N LYS A 358 38.23 -30.95 26.21
CA LYS A 358 37.72 -32.23 25.70
C LYS A 358 37.25 -33.10 26.85
N LYS A 359 35.95 -33.38 26.94
CA LYS A 359 35.40 -34.28 27.96
C LYS A 359 35.61 -35.75 27.56
N HIS A 360 36.49 -36.44 28.28
CA HIS A 360 36.67 -37.89 28.15
C HIS A 360 35.78 -38.61 29.18
N LYS A 361 34.98 -39.59 28.74
CA LYS A 361 34.25 -40.48 29.66
C LYS A 361 35.17 -41.64 30.04
N ARG A 362 35.81 -41.59 31.21
CA ARG A 362 36.44 -42.77 31.83
C ARG A 362 35.36 -43.55 32.60
N GLY A 363 35.52 -44.88 32.65
CA GLY A 363 34.52 -45.80 33.18
C GLY A 363 34.28 -45.68 34.68
N GLU A 364 33.05 -46.03 35.07
CA GLU A 364 32.60 -46.56 36.37
C GLU A 364 33.39 -46.09 37.62
N GLU A 365 33.11 -44.86 38.06
CA GLU A 365 33.07 -44.34 39.45
C GLU A 365 33.49 -42.85 39.47
N GLY A 366 32.60 -41.98 39.99
CA GLY A 366 32.91 -40.60 40.36
C GLY A 366 32.78 -39.54 39.26
N TRP A 367 32.13 -38.42 39.60
CA TRP A 367 32.11 -37.18 38.79
C TRP A 367 33.21 -36.23 39.25
N ASP A 368 33.64 -35.38 38.31
CA ASP A 368 34.54 -34.22 38.41
C ASP A 368 36.05 -34.47 38.36
N GLU A 369 36.63 -34.26 37.17
CA GLU A 369 37.92 -33.56 37.02
C GLU A 369 38.00 -32.93 35.62
N TRP A 370 38.33 -31.64 35.56
CA TRP A 370 38.55 -30.87 34.34
C TRP A 370 40.07 -30.67 34.18
N GLU A 371 40.67 -31.20 33.12
CA GLU A 371 42.04 -30.84 32.72
C GLU A 371 41.98 -29.84 31.56
N ALA A 372 42.75 -28.75 31.71
CA ALA A 372 42.80 -27.59 30.83
C ALA A 372 43.50 -27.86 29.48
#